data_AF-A0A4U0XN28-F1
#
_entry.id   AF-A0A4U0XN28-F1
#
_cell.length_a   1.000
_cell.length_b   1.000
_cell.length_c   1.000
_cell.angle_alpha   90.00
_cell.angle_beta   90.00
_cell.angle_gamma   90.00
#
_symmetry.space_group_name_H-M   'P 1'
#
loop_
_entity.id
_entity.type
_entity.pdbx_description
1 polymer ?
#
loop_
_entity_poly.entity_id
_entity_poly.type
_entity_poly.pdbx_seq_one_letter_code
_entity_poly.pdbx_strand_id
1 'polypeptide(L)'
;NDDTKPRRANSKAPEDFFERMQNLKRNLPNVVVKGYPDATRAVIQKADKKNAQGEEEIKVLVEGYGLKLCMTTDGINGCRTLSNSVIETRDVLGIEAARFTIVAEINKVMNDMNIDPRHMYLLADVMTYKGDILGITRFGLAKMRDSVLQLASFEKTPDHLFDAAFHMKRDRVEGVSECIIMGQSMSVGTGAMKVVRKMNFGKDDLRRRDSLFEDAFDGFTKQWKETQMGQ
;
A
#
# COMPACT_ATOMS: atom_id res chain seq x y z
N ASN A 1 -39.45 57.52 33.93
CA ASN A 1 -39.80 57.41 32.50
C ASN A 1 -39.27 56.10 31.96
N ASP A 2 -40.10 55.06 32.13
CA ASP A 2 -40.28 53.84 31.33
C ASP A 2 -39.13 53.32 30.43
N ASP A 3 -38.39 52.33 30.94
CA ASP A 3 -37.44 51.48 30.19
C ASP A 3 -37.86 49.98 30.26
N THR A 4 -39.16 49.71 30.17
CA THR A 4 -39.73 48.36 30.07
C THR A 4 -40.36 48.11 28.70
N LYS A 5 -39.57 48.25 27.62
CA LYS A 5 -39.99 47.80 26.29
C LYS A 5 -39.43 46.40 25.98
N PRO A 6 -40.29 45.37 25.82
CA PRO A 6 -39.82 44.08 25.34
C PRO A 6 -39.26 44.25 23.93
N ARG A 7 -38.03 43.77 23.69
CA ARG A 7 -37.50 43.60 22.33
C ARG A 7 -38.51 42.76 21.55
N ARG A 8 -39.24 43.40 20.62
CA ARG A 8 -40.17 42.75 19.72
C ARG A 8 -39.44 41.61 19.01
N ALA A 9 -39.81 40.37 19.32
CA ALA A 9 -39.42 39.21 18.54
C ALA A 9 -39.88 39.45 17.10
N ASN A 10 -38.92 39.44 16.17
CA ASN A 10 -39.13 39.71 14.76
C ASN A 10 -40.31 38.90 14.20
N SER A 11 -41.24 39.59 13.56
CA SER A 11 -42.40 39.08 12.82
C SER A 11 -42.03 38.38 11.50
N LYS A 12 -40.85 37.74 11.41
CA LYS A 12 -40.40 36.93 10.25
C LYS A 12 -40.86 35.47 10.30
N ALA A 13 -41.44 35.05 11.41
CA ALA A 13 -41.86 33.67 11.65
C ALA A 13 -42.80 33.03 10.57
N PRO A 14 -43.76 33.74 9.95
CA PRO A 14 -44.66 33.08 9.00
C PRO A 14 -44.03 32.83 7.62
N GLU A 15 -43.12 33.70 7.14
CA GLU A 15 -42.39 33.47 5.89
C GLU A 15 -41.35 32.35 6.06
N ASP A 16 -40.61 32.33 7.18
CA ASP A 16 -39.70 31.24 7.56
C ASP A 16 -40.44 29.89 7.66
N PHE A 17 -41.67 29.88 8.18
CA PHE A 17 -42.48 28.66 8.30
C PHE A 17 -42.89 28.12 6.93
N PHE A 18 -43.31 29.00 6.01
CA PHE A 18 -43.69 28.61 4.66
C PHE A 18 -42.48 28.08 3.87
N GLU A 19 -41.33 28.75 3.96
CA GLU A 19 -40.09 28.31 3.31
C GLU A 19 -39.63 26.94 3.86
N ARG A 20 -39.70 26.75 5.18
CA ARG A 20 -39.37 25.46 5.82
C ARG A 20 -40.32 24.35 5.39
N MET A 21 -41.62 24.63 5.29
CA MET A 21 -42.63 23.67 4.81
C MET A 21 -42.41 23.33 3.33
N GLN A 22 -42.02 24.30 2.51
CA GLN A 22 -41.70 24.08 1.09
C GLN A 22 -40.42 23.25 0.91
N ASN A 23 -39.41 23.48 1.75
CA ASN A 23 -38.20 22.66 1.81
C ASN A 23 -38.51 21.22 2.27
N LEU A 24 -39.34 21.05 3.31
CA LEU A 24 -39.80 19.73 3.75
C LEU A 24 -40.58 19.01 2.65
N LYS A 25 -41.51 19.67 1.97
CA LYS A 25 -42.28 19.08 0.86
C LYS A 25 -41.39 18.61 -0.28
N ARG A 26 -40.29 19.32 -0.56
CA ARG A 26 -39.30 18.92 -1.59
C ARG A 26 -38.45 17.73 -1.15
N ASN A 27 -38.11 17.62 0.13
CA ASN A 27 -37.23 16.58 0.66
C ASN A 27 -37.98 15.30 1.08
N LEU A 28 -39.26 15.40 1.39
CA LEU A 28 -40.09 14.27 1.84
C LEU A 28 -40.06 13.07 0.88
N PRO A 29 -40.13 13.24 -0.47
CA PRO A 29 -40.05 12.12 -1.39
C PRO A 29 -38.71 11.39 -1.42
N ASN A 30 -37.63 12.05 -0.97
CA ASN A 30 -36.28 11.47 -0.97
C ASN A 30 -35.98 10.66 0.30
N VAL A 31 -36.92 10.58 1.25
CA VAL A 31 -36.73 9.83 2.49
C VAL A 31 -36.85 8.33 2.21
N VAL A 32 -35.80 7.58 2.55
CA VAL A 32 -35.79 6.11 2.43
C VAL A 32 -36.71 5.52 3.49
N VAL A 33 -37.83 4.91 3.08
CA VAL A 33 -38.82 4.29 3.98
C VAL A 33 -38.38 2.88 4.40
N LYS A 34 -37.79 2.10 3.49
CA LYS A 34 -37.29 0.73 3.74
C LYS A 34 -36.20 0.39 2.74
N GLY A 35 -35.17 -0.32 3.20
CA GLY A 35 -34.03 -0.75 2.40
C GLY A 35 -32.73 -0.08 2.83
N TYR A 36 -31.68 -0.31 2.06
CA TYR A 36 -30.36 0.26 2.32
C TYR A 36 -30.17 1.52 1.48
N PRO A 37 -29.75 2.66 2.09
CA PRO A 37 -29.65 3.94 1.39
C PRO A 37 -28.58 3.95 0.30
N ASP A 38 -27.53 3.14 0.47
CA ASP A 38 -26.39 3.08 -0.45
C ASP A 38 -26.60 2.12 -1.64
N ALA A 39 -27.71 1.37 -1.64
CA ALA A 39 -28.07 0.46 -2.73
C ALA A 39 -29.02 1.16 -3.71
N THR A 40 -28.60 1.32 -4.96
CA THR A 40 -29.38 2.01 -6.00
C THR A 40 -30.44 1.10 -6.62
N ARG A 41 -30.07 -0.14 -6.95
CA ARG A 41 -30.99 -1.12 -7.53
C ARG A 41 -30.55 -2.54 -7.20
N ALA A 42 -31.52 -3.46 -7.17
CA ALA A 42 -31.26 -4.89 -7.09
C ALA A 42 -31.93 -5.60 -8.27
N VAL A 43 -31.20 -6.49 -8.94
CA VAL A 43 -31.67 -7.27 -10.09
C VAL A 43 -31.55 -8.75 -9.75
N ILE A 44 -32.62 -9.50 -10.01
CA ILE A 44 -32.64 -10.95 -9.80
C ILE A 44 -32.24 -11.64 -11.09
N GLN A 45 -31.17 -12.44 -11.02
CA GLN A 45 -30.70 -13.27 -12.11
C GLN A 45 -30.94 -14.73 -11.77
N LYS A 46 -31.69 -15.44 -12.62
CA LYS A 46 -31.85 -16.89 -12.55
C LYS A 46 -30.73 -17.54 -13.36
N ALA A 47 -30.11 -18.59 -12.84
CA ALA A 47 -29.13 -19.36 -13.58
C ALA A 47 -29.81 -20.19 -14.70
N ASP A 48 -29.24 -20.17 -15.90
CA ASP A 48 -29.78 -20.92 -17.05
C ASP A 48 -29.62 -22.45 -16.92
N LYS A 49 -28.68 -22.91 -16.08
CA LYS A 49 -28.39 -24.32 -15.85
C LYS A 49 -28.73 -24.69 -14.40
N LYS A 50 -29.43 -25.82 -14.25
CA LYS A 50 -29.67 -26.44 -12.95
C LYS A 50 -28.34 -26.96 -12.39
N ASN A 51 -28.13 -26.74 -11.10
CA ASN A 51 -26.96 -27.30 -10.40
C ASN A 51 -27.01 -28.83 -10.39
N ALA A 52 -25.92 -29.48 -9.95
CA ALA A 52 -25.83 -30.93 -9.80
C ALA A 52 -26.94 -31.55 -8.91
N GLN A 53 -27.63 -30.73 -8.10
CA GLN A 53 -28.74 -31.10 -7.23
C GLN A 53 -30.13 -30.84 -7.86
N GLY A 54 -30.20 -30.36 -9.11
CA GLY A 54 -31.46 -30.11 -9.82
C GLY A 54 -32.16 -28.79 -9.48
N GLU A 55 -31.57 -27.97 -8.60
CA GLU A 55 -32.10 -26.66 -8.21
C GLU A 55 -31.59 -25.53 -9.12
N GLU A 56 -32.43 -24.53 -9.36
CA GLU A 56 -32.10 -23.31 -10.08
C GLU A 56 -31.52 -22.29 -9.07
N GLU A 57 -30.21 -22.00 -9.17
CA GLU A 57 -29.60 -20.96 -8.34
C GLU A 57 -30.15 -19.58 -8.76
N ILE A 58 -30.76 -18.89 -7.79
CA ILE A 58 -31.18 -17.50 -7.93
C ILE A 58 -30.10 -16.61 -7.32
N LYS A 59 -29.55 -15.69 -8.11
CA LYS A 59 -28.56 -14.71 -7.68
C LYS A 59 -29.20 -13.33 -7.67
N VAL A 60 -28.91 -12.54 -6.64
CA VAL A 60 -29.33 -11.14 -6.57
C VAL A 60 -28.09 -10.28 -6.81
N LEU A 61 -28.13 -9.46 -7.84
CA LEU A 61 -27.11 -8.48 -8.17
C LEU A 61 -27.54 -7.12 -7.60
N VAL A 62 -26.82 -6.64 -6.60
CA VAL A 62 -27.05 -5.32 -6.01
C VAL A 62 -26.05 -4.34 -6.62
N GLU A 63 -26.56 -3.23 -7.16
CA GLU A 63 -25.74 -2.08 -7.51
C GLU A 63 -25.77 -1.10 -6.35
N GLY A 64 -24.60 -0.71 -5.86
CA GLY A 64 -24.44 0.20 -4.73
C GLY A 64 -23.32 -0.23 -3.79
N TYR A 65 -23.33 0.35 -2.60
CA TYR A 65 -22.41 0.03 -1.51
C TYR A 65 -23.16 -0.55 -0.31
N GLY A 66 -22.44 -1.18 0.61
CA GLY A 66 -23.00 -1.78 1.83
C GLY A 66 -22.87 -3.30 1.89
N LEU A 67 -21.74 -3.88 1.49
CA LEU A 67 -21.47 -5.32 1.52
C LEU A 67 -21.82 -5.95 2.88
N LYS A 68 -21.41 -5.31 3.99
CA LYS A 68 -21.70 -5.79 5.34
C LYS A 68 -23.20 -5.96 5.58
N LEU A 69 -24.00 -4.99 5.15
CA LEU A 69 -25.45 -4.98 5.34
C LEU A 69 -26.11 -6.07 4.49
N CYS A 70 -25.71 -6.18 3.22
CA CYS A 70 -26.16 -7.23 2.32
C CYS A 70 -25.85 -8.63 2.89
N MET A 71 -24.66 -8.85 3.42
CA MET A 71 -24.27 -10.13 4.03
C MET A 71 -25.09 -10.49 5.27
N THR A 72 -25.56 -9.50 6.03
CA THR A 72 -26.36 -9.70 7.25
C THR A 72 -27.86 -9.75 7.00
N THR A 73 -28.31 -9.58 5.76
CA THR A 73 -29.75 -9.60 5.44
C THR A 73 -30.28 -11.03 5.51
N ASP A 74 -31.39 -11.23 6.23
CA ASP A 74 -32.03 -12.54 6.32
C ASP A 74 -32.38 -13.11 4.94
N GLY A 75 -32.06 -14.40 4.74
CA GLY A 75 -32.26 -15.09 3.47
C GLY A 75 -31.09 -14.97 2.47
N ILE A 76 -30.07 -14.15 2.76
CA ILE A 76 -28.85 -14.07 1.95
C ILE A 76 -27.75 -14.96 2.55
N ASN A 77 -27.07 -15.73 1.71
CA ASN A 77 -25.89 -16.48 2.12
C ASN A 77 -24.65 -15.58 2.13
N GLY A 78 -24.31 -15.03 3.30
CA GLY A 78 -23.15 -14.16 3.48
C GLY A 78 -21.82 -14.79 3.05
N CYS A 79 -21.64 -16.11 3.20
CA CYS A 79 -20.39 -16.81 2.86
C CYS A 79 -20.11 -16.87 1.34
N ARG A 80 -21.15 -16.73 0.50
CA ARG A 80 -21.03 -16.72 -0.97
C ARG A 80 -21.24 -15.32 -1.56
N THR A 81 -21.38 -14.30 -0.72
CA THR A 81 -21.59 -12.91 -1.17
C THR A 81 -20.24 -12.27 -1.53
N LEU A 82 -20.16 -11.61 -2.68
CA LEU A 82 -18.94 -10.99 -3.19
C LEU A 82 -19.22 -9.53 -3.56
N SER A 83 -18.20 -8.67 -3.43
CA SER A 83 -18.21 -7.28 -3.91
C SER A 83 -17.09 -7.08 -4.93
N ASN A 84 -17.34 -6.24 -5.93
CA ASN A 84 -16.32 -5.78 -6.87
C ASN A 84 -15.44 -4.67 -6.26
N SER A 85 -15.92 -4.00 -5.20
CA SER A 85 -15.16 -2.98 -4.50
C SER A 85 -14.13 -3.62 -3.57
N VAL A 86 -12.87 -3.54 -3.98
CA VAL A 86 -11.75 -4.08 -3.21
C VAL A 86 -11.61 -3.39 -1.85
N ILE A 87 -11.83 -2.07 -1.82
CA ILE A 87 -11.71 -1.26 -0.59
C ILE A 87 -12.80 -1.67 0.42
N GLU A 88 -14.03 -1.83 -0.05
CA GLU A 88 -15.13 -2.29 0.79
C GLU A 88 -14.89 -3.72 1.30
N THR A 89 -14.35 -4.59 0.45
CA THR A 89 -13.99 -5.96 0.83
C THR A 89 -12.93 -5.95 1.94
N ARG A 90 -11.92 -5.09 1.86
CA ARG A 90 -10.92 -4.91 2.93
C ARG A 90 -11.59 -4.49 4.23
N ASP A 91 -12.51 -3.54 4.18
CA ASP A 91 -13.13 -2.98 5.38
C ASP A 91 -14.06 -3.97 6.10
N VAL A 92 -14.69 -4.89 5.34
CA VAL A 92 -15.62 -5.88 5.89
C VAL A 92 -14.94 -7.22 6.21
N LEU A 93 -14.10 -7.73 5.31
CA LEU A 93 -13.52 -9.08 5.35
C LEU A 93 -12.02 -9.11 5.61
N GLY A 94 -11.33 -7.97 5.52
CA GLY A 94 -9.88 -7.86 5.78
C GLY A 94 -9.00 -7.95 4.52
N ILE A 95 -7.68 -7.85 4.74
CA ILE A 95 -6.69 -7.65 3.66
C ILE A 95 -6.54 -8.88 2.75
N GLU A 96 -6.65 -10.10 3.27
CA GLU A 96 -6.48 -11.32 2.46
C GLU A 96 -7.68 -11.55 1.53
N ALA A 97 -8.90 -11.25 2.01
CA ALA A 97 -10.08 -11.26 1.16
C ALA A 97 -9.97 -10.21 0.05
N ALA A 98 -9.50 -9.01 0.38
CA ALA A 98 -9.24 -7.97 -0.61
C ALA A 98 -8.19 -8.38 -1.65
N ARG A 99 -7.08 -9.00 -1.22
CA ARG A 99 -6.05 -9.55 -2.12
C ARG A 99 -6.67 -10.54 -3.12
N PHE A 100 -7.50 -11.47 -2.64
CA PHE A 100 -8.21 -12.40 -3.51
C PHE A 100 -9.16 -11.68 -4.49
N THR A 101 -9.90 -10.69 -4.02
CA THR A 101 -10.79 -9.87 -4.88
C THR A 101 -10.02 -9.14 -5.98
N ILE A 102 -8.83 -8.59 -5.70
CA ILE A 102 -7.97 -7.98 -6.74
C ILE A 102 -7.66 -9.00 -7.84
N VAL A 103 -7.21 -10.19 -7.46
CA VAL A 103 -6.86 -11.24 -8.43
C VAL A 103 -8.09 -11.65 -9.23
N ALA A 104 -9.23 -11.87 -8.57
CA ALA A 104 -10.47 -12.29 -9.21
C ALA A 104 -11.00 -11.24 -10.20
N GLU A 105 -11.00 -9.96 -9.84
CA GLU A 105 -11.48 -8.89 -10.70
C GLU A 105 -10.56 -8.64 -11.90
N ILE A 106 -9.23 -8.62 -11.70
CA ILE A 106 -8.32 -8.47 -12.84
C ILE A 106 -8.43 -9.71 -13.75
N ASN A 107 -8.56 -10.92 -13.20
CA ASN A 107 -8.68 -12.14 -14.00
C ASN A 107 -9.97 -12.12 -14.83
N LYS A 108 -11.08 -11.69 -14.24
CA LYS A 108 -12.37 -11.53 -14.91
C LYS A 108 -12.30 -10.57 -16.11
N VAL A 109 -11.51 -9.51 -16.02
CA VAL A 109 -11.32 -8.55 -17.13
C VAL A 109 -10.33 -9.06 -18.17
N MET A 110 -9.25 -9.73 -17.74
CA MET A 110 -8.14 -10.13 -18.60
C MET A 110 -8.23 -11.59 -19.10
N ASN A 111 -9.35 -12.28 -18.86
CA ASN A 111 -9.51 -13.71 -19.13
C ASN A 111 -9.23 -14.09 -20.59
N ASP A 112 -9.57 -13.21 -21.53
CA ASP A 112 -9.36 -13.44 -22.96
C ASP A 112 -7.91 -13.26 -23.43
N MET A 113 -7.01 -12.80 -22.56
CA MET A 113 -5.61 -12.48 -22.89
C MET A 113 -4.60 -13.57 -22.51
N ASN A 114 -5.02 -14.74 -22.03
CA ASN A 114 -4.16 -15.90 -21.71
C ASN A 114 -2.92 -15.54 -20.84
N ILE A 115 -3.08 -14.65 -19.86
CA ILE A 115 -2.01 -14.28 -18.93
C ILE A 115 -1.90 -15.34 -17.83
N ASP A 116 -0.67 -15.79 -17.53
CA ASP A 116 -0.44 -16.71 -16.40
C ASP A 116 -0.89 -16.05 -15.08
N PRO A 117 -1.74 -16.72 -14.26
CA PRO A 117 -2.26 -16.17 -13.01
C PRO A 117 -1.17 -15.78 -12.00
N ARG A 118 0.05 -16.34 -12.10
CA ARG A 118 1.19 -16.01 -11.23
C ARG A 118 1.58 -14.53 -11.32
N HIS A 119 1.44 -13.90 -12.48
CA HIS A 119 1.69 -12.45 -12.61
C HIS A 119 0.67 -11.63 -11.81
N MET A 120 -0.59 -12.09 -11.81
CA MET A 120 -1.68 -11.43 -11.10
C MET A 120 -1.55 -11.59 -9.60
N TYR A 121 -1.13 -12.78 -9.13
CA TYR A 121 -0.82 -13.01 -7.72
C TYR A 121 0.28 -12.08 -7.24
N LEU A 122 1.40 -11.97 -7.98
CA LEU A 122 2.49 -11.08 -7.60
C LEU A 122 2.05 -9.61 -7.52
N LEU A 123 1.23 -9.17 -8.49
CA LEU A 123 0.69 -7.80 -8.48
C LEU A 123 -0.19 -7.56 -7.24
N ALA A 124 -1.10 -8.48 -6.92
CA ALA A 124 -1.97 -8.36 -5.75
C ALA A 124 -1.17 -8.39 -4.44
N ASP A 125 -0.12 -9.21 -4.34
CA ASP A 125 0.77 -9.27 -3.18
C ASP A 125 1.53 -7.96 -2.99
N VAL A 126 2.07 -7.39 -4.07
CA VAL A 126 2.75 -6.07 -4.04
C VAL A 126 1.78 -4.95 -3.60
N MET A 127 0.51 -5.03 -3.97
CA MET A 127 -0.50 -4.06 -3.55
C MET A 127 -0.93 -4.21 -2.08
N THR A 128 -0.74 -5.37 -1.45
CA THR A 128 -1.33 -5.70 -0.14
C THR A 128 -0.34 -6.03 0.98
N TYR A 129 0.95 -6.25 0.68
CA TYR A 129 1.93 -6.72 1.68
C TYR A 129 2.14 -5.79 2.89
N LYS A 130 1.85 -4.48 2.78
CA LYS A 130 1.96 -3.53 3.91
C LYS A 130 0.74 -3.57 4.85
N GLY A 131 -0.23 -4.46 4.62
CA GLY A 131 -1.44 -4.58 5.44
C GLY A 131 -2.57 -3.61 5.05
N ASP A 132 -2.38 -2.85 3.98
CA ASP A 132 -3.40 -1.99 3.38
C ASP A 132 -3.32 -2.10 1.84
N ILE A 133 -4.40 -1.77 1.14
CA ILE A 133 -4.45 -1.76 -0.32
C ILE A 133 -3.79 -0.47 -0.82
N LEU A 134 -2.57 -0.60 -1.33
CA LEU A 134 -1.82 0.50 -1.91
C LEU A 134 -1.92 0.43 -3.44
N GLY A 135 -2.56 1.44 -4.04
CA GLY A 135 -2.66 1.55 -5.50
C GLY A 135 -1.30 1.88 -6.16
N ILE A 136 -1.14 1.50 -7.42
CA ILE A 136 0.06 1.85 -8.22
C ILE A 136 -0.07 3.28 -8.76
N THR A 137 -0.07 4.24 -7.83
CA THR A 137 -0.13 5.69 -8.09
C THR A 137 0.94 6.39 -7.29
N ARG A 138 1.21 7.68 -7.56
CA ARG A 138 2.19 8.48 -6.80
C ARG A 138 2.02 8.39 -5.27
N PHE A 139 0.78 8.33 -4.80
CA PHE A 139 0.48 8.28 -3.36
C PHE A 139 0.69 6.88 -2.76
N GLY A 140 0.43 5.83 -3.54
CA GLY A 140 0.66 4.46 -3.07
C GLY A 140 2.14 4.08 -3.14
N LEU A 141 2.85 4.47 -4.22
CA LEU A 141 4.28 4.24 -4.35
C LEU A 141 5.09 4.93 -3.25
N ALA A 142 4.74 6.17 -2.88
CA ALA A 142 5.35 6.89 -1.76
C ALA A 142 5.19 6.18 -0.39
N LYS A 143 4.17 5.31 -0.24
CA LYS A 143 4.00 4.47 0.96
C LYS A 143 4.72 3.13 0.84
N MET A 144 4.96 2.63 -0.38
CA MET A 144 5.62 1.35 -0.63
C MET A 144 7.15 1.45 -0.59
N ARG A 145 7.72 2.52 -1.13
CA ARG A 145 9.18 2.68 -1.31
C ARG A 145 9.68 3.88 -0.52
N ASP A 146 10.86 3.71 0.08
CA ASP A 146 11.51 4.76 0.88
C ASP A 146 12.62 5.50 0.11
N SER A 147 13.00 5.00 -1.08
CA SER A 147 14.05 5.57 -1.94
C SER A 147 13.61 6.89 -2.55
N VAL A 148 14.39 7.96 -2.30
CA VAL A 148 14.04 9.32 -2.71
C VAL A 148 14.26 9.48 -4.21
N LEU A 149 15.37 8.95 -4.73
CA LEU A 149 15.68 9.02 -6.15
C LEU A 149 14.67 8.22 -6.98
N GLN A 150 14.24 7.07 -6.46
CA GLN A 150 13.18 6.29 -7.10
C GLN A 150 11.87 7.08 -7.16
N LEU A 151 11.42 7.67 -6.06
CA LEU A 151 10.18 8.45 -6.01
C LEU A 151 10.25 9.71 -6.89
N ALA A 152 11.37 10.43 -6.85
CA ALA A 152 11.60 11.63 -7.64
C ALA A 152 11.62 11.34 -9.15
N SER A 153 12.02 10.13 -9.56
CA SER A 153 12.02 9.69 -10.97
C SER A 153 10.63 9.34 -11.52
N PHE A 154 9.62 9.14 -10.67
CA PHE A 154 8.27 8.77 -11.09
C PHE A 154 7.39 10.00 -11.36
N GLU A 155 7.09 10.78 -10.33
CA GLU A 155 6.30 12.03 -10.42
C GLU A 155 6.73 13.00 -9.29
N LYS A 156 6.40 14.29 -9.41
CA LYS A 156 6.67 15.32 -8.39
C LYS A 156 8.14 15.39 -7.92
N THR A 157 9.06 15.37 -8.87
CA THR A 157 10.51 15.41 -8.64
C THR A 157 10.99 16.47 -7.64
N PRO A 158 10.65 17.78 -7.79
CA PRO A 158 11.17 18.79 -6.87
C PRO A 158 10.63 18.62 -5.45
N ASP A 159 9.35 18.28 -5.29
CA ASP A 159 8.72 18.10 -3.98
C ASP A 159 9.42 16.98 -3.19
N HIS A 160 9.71 15.85 -3.82
CA HIS A 160 10.39 14.73 -3.17
C HIS A 160 11.84 15.07 -2.77
N LEU A 161 12.55 15.84 -3.60
CA LEU A 161 13.93 16.24 -3.30
C LEU A 161 13.99 17.30 -2.18
N PHE A 162 13.11 18.30 -2.20
CA PHE A 162 13.03 19.31 -1.13
C PHE A 162 12.59 18.69 0.19
N ASP A 163 11.58 17.80 0.17
CA ASP A 163 11.13 17.08 1.36
C ASP A 163 12.26 16.21 1.95
N ALA A 164 13.02 15.53 1.10
CA ALA A 164 14.15 14.72 1.53
C ALA A 164 15.29 15.55 2.11
N ALA A 165 15.60 16.70 1.50
CA ALA A 165 16.60 17.63 2.02
C ALA A 165 16.18 18.21 3.37
N PHE A 166 14.92 18.63 3.51
CA PHE A 166 14.36 19.16 4.75
C PHE A 166 14.38 18.14 5.89
N HIS A 167 14.00 16.89 5.61
CA HIS A 167 13.99 15.80 6.60
C HIS A 167 15.35 15.09 6.75
N MET A 168 16.40 15.54 6.05
CA MET A 168 17.72 14.89 6.02
C MET A 168 17.65 13.38 5.75
N LYS A 169 16.79 12.96 4.82
CA LYS A 169 16.64 11.55 4.43
C LYS A 169 17.94 11.03 3.81
N ARG A 170 18.32 9.80 4.15
CA ARG A 170 19.47 9.09 3.56
C ARG A 170 18.99 7.96 2.68
N ASP A 171 19.35 8.02 1.40
CA ASP A 171 19.04 6.97 0.42
C ASP A 171 20.19 5.94 0.39
N ARG A 172 19.85 4.64 0.42
CA ARG A 172 20.83 3.55 0.46
C ARG A 172 21.29 3.10 -0.92
N VAL A 173 20.68 3.60 -1.99
CA VAL A 173 21.04 3.26 -3.38
C VAL A 173 20.98 1.75 -3.65
N GLU A 174 19.92 1.09 -3.18
CA GLU A 174 19.77 -0.38 -3.30
C GLU A 174 18.81 -0.80 -4.42
N GLY A 175 17.84 0.04 -4.76
CA GLY A 175 16.89 -0.23 -5.83
C GLY A 175 17.47 -0.05 -7.23
N VAL A 176 16.75 -0.57 -8.22
CA VAL A 176 17.22 -0.62 -9.61
C VAL A 176 17.30 0.78 -10.22
N SER A 177 16.33 1.65 -9.95
CA SER A 177 16.24 2.99 -10.54
C SER A 177 17.41 3.87 -10.09
N GLU A 178 17.68 3.91 -8.79
CA GLU A 178 18.75 4.68 -8.19
C GLU A 178 20.14 4.15 -8.55
N CYS A 179 20.33 2.83 -8.66
CA CYS A 179 21.58 2.26 -9.19
C CYS A 179 21.88 2.74 -10.61
N ILE A 180 20.86 2.79 -11.48
CA ILE A 180 21.00 3.25 -12.87
C ILE A 180 21.36 4.74 -12.91
N ILE A 181 20.69 5.57 -12.11
CA ILE A 181 20.97 7.01 -12.01
C ILE A 181 22.42 7.26 -11.56
N MET A 182 22.91 6.46 -10.60
CA MET A 182 24.26 6.58 -10.06
C MET A 182 25.35 5.89 -10.91
N GLY A 183 24.96 5.17 -11.97
CA GLY A 183 25.91 4.43 -12.82
C GLY A 183 26.56 3.21 -12.16
N GLN A 184 25.88 2.60 -11.17
CA GLN A 184 26.38 1.42 -10.44
C GLN A 184 25.66 0.13 -10.87
N SER A 185 26.31 -1.02 -10.68
CA SER A 185 25.71 -2.32 -10.97
C SER A 185 24.58 -2.65 -9.97
N MET A 186 23.40 -3.01 -10.49
CA MET A 186 22.23 -3.41 -9.68
C MET A 186 22.38 -4.79 -9.03
N SER A 187 21.64 -5.05 -7.95
CA SER A 187 21.67 -6.29 -7.16
C SER A 187 20.77 -7.43 -7.69
N VAL A 188 20.18 -7.28 -8.87
CA VAL A 188 19.25 -8.25 -9.48
C VAL A 188 19.89 -8.88 -10.72
N GLY A 189 19.50 -10.11 -11.05
CA GLY A 189 20.04 -10.82 -12.21
C GLY A 189 21.50 -11.21 -12.01
N THR A 190 22.39 -10.79 -12.91
CA THR A 190 23.83 -11.11 -12.85
C THR A 190 24.54 -10.45 -11.67
N GLY A 191 24.08 -9.28 -11.24
CA GLY A 191 24.64 -8.57 -10.08
C GLY A 191 24.20 -9.11 -8.72
N ALA A 192 23.29 -10.10 -8.69
CA ALA A 192 22.86 -10.77 -7.46
C ALA A 192 23.96 -11.64 -6.83
N MET A 193 25.01 -11.97 -7.59
CA MET A 193 26.16 -12.74 -7.12
C MET A 193 27.47 -12.03 -7.42
N LYS A 194 28.49 -12.31 -6.60
CA LYS A 194 29.87 -11.84 -6.84
C LYS A 194 30.74 -13.03 -7.22
N VAL A 195 31.56 -12.83 -8.25
CA VAL A 195 32.54 -13.84 -8.67
C VAL A 195 33.85 -13.55 -7.96
N VAL A 196 34.34 -14.52 -7.18
CA VAL A 196 35.63 -14.43 -6.50
C VAL A 196 36.59 -15.41 -7.16
N ARG A 197 37.74 -14.89 -7.61
CA ARG A 197 38.85 -15.73 -8.10
C ARG A 197 39.59 -16.35 -6.91
N LYS A 198 39.64 -17.68 -6.85
CA LYS A 198 40.50 -18.36 -5.87
C LYS A 198 41.96 -18.17 -6.25
N MET A 199 42.74 -17.58 -5.34
CA MET A 199 44.16 -17.29 -5.56
C MET A 199 45.08 -18.39 -5.00
N ASN A 200 44.53 -19.41 -4.31
CA ASN A 200 45.26 -20.54 -3.73
C ASN A 200 46.45 -20.16 -2.82
N PHE A 201 46.40 -19.00 -2.15
CA PHE A 201 47.39 -18.66 -1.13
C PHE A 201 47.24 -19.56 0.10
N GLY A 202 48.36 -20.13 0.56
CA GLY A 202 48.45 -20.80 1.85
C GLY A 202 48.44 -19.80 3.01
N LYS A 203 48.18 -20.28 4.24
CA LYS A 203 48.23 -19.43 5.45
C LYS A 203 49.64 -18.86 5.69
N ASP A 204 50.66 -19.57 5.23
CA ASP A 204 52.07 -19.20 5.43
C ASP A 204 52.59 -18.23 4.35
N ASP A 205 51.89 -18.11 3.21
CA ASP A 205 52.25 -17.20 2.11
C ASP A 205 51.87 -15.74 2.41
N LEU A 206 50.86 -15.55 3.27
CA LEU A 206 50.33 -14.24 3.66
C LEU A 206 50.90 -13.84 5.03
N ARG A 207 52.18 -13.45 5.06
CA ARG A 207 52.76 -12.77 6.22
C ARG A 207 52.46 -11.27 6.17
N ARG A 208 52.09 -10.69 7.31
CA ARG A 208 52.09 -9.23 7.47
C ARG A 208 53.52 -8.77 7.18
N ARG A 209 53.67 -7.83 6.24
CA ARG A 209 54.99 -7.26 5.93
C ARG A 209 55.43 -6.46 7.15
N ASP A 210 56.62 -6.73 7.66
CA ASP A 210 57.21 -5.97 8.75
C ASP A 210 57.28 -4.50 8.32
N SER A 211 56.82 -3.61 9.20
CA SER A 211 56.84 -2.19 8.90
C SER A 211 58.29 -1.68 8.95
N LEU A 212 58.63 -0.72 8.08
CA LEU A 212 60.00 -0.18 7.91
C LEU A 212 60.69 0.29 9.22
N PHE A 213 59.94 0.50 10.29
CA PHE A 213 60.42 1.02 11.56
C PHE A 213 60.41 -0.02 12.70
N GLU A 214 59.78 -1.19 12.54
CA GLU A 214 59.79 -2.26 13.55
C GLU A 214 61.20 -2.88 13.68
N ASP A 215 61.91 -3.10 12.57
CA ASP A 215 63.30 -3.59 12.59
C ASP A 215 64.26 -2.65 13.36
N ALA A 216 64.07 -1.35 13.22
CA ALA A 216 64.89 -0.34 13.90
C ALA A 216 64.58 -0.26 15.40
N PHE A 217 63.31 -0.44 15.78
CA PHE A 217 62.88 -0.40 17.18
C PHE A 217 63.27 -1.67 17.95
N ASP A 218 63.21 -2.84 17.31
CA ASP A 218 63.65 -4.09 17.91
C ASP A 218 65.18 -4.14 18.10
N GLY A 219 65.95 -3.57 17.15
CA GLY A 219 67.39 -3.38 17.31
C GLY A 219 67.74 -2.47 18.50
N PHE A 220 67.04 -1.34 18.63
CA PHE A 220 67.25 -0.40 19.73
C PHE A 220 66.90 -1.01 21.10
N THR A 221 65.78 -1.74 21.19
CA THR A 221 65.36 -2.38 22.45
C THR A 221 66.25 -3.55 22.86
N LYS A 222 66.81 -4.32 21.90
CA LYS A 222 67.84 -5.33 22.19
C LYS A 222 69.10 -4.70 22.76
N GLN A 223 69.59 -3.64 22.11
CA GLN A 223 70.78 -2.92 22.53
C GLN A 223 70.60 -2.28 23.92
N TRP A 224 69.42 -1.72 24.19
CA TRP A 224 69.08 -1.16 25.50
C TRP A 224 69.02 -2.22 26.62
N LYS A 225 68.45 -3.40 26.33
CA LYS A 225 68.41 -4.53 27.28
C LYS A 225 69.79 -5.13 27.54
N GLU A 226 70.64 -5.25 26.52
CA GLU A 226 72.03 -5.72 26.69
C GLU A 226 72.87 -4.73 27.51
N THR A 227 72.61 -3.43 27.38
CA THR A 227 73.29 -2.39 28.17
C THR A 227 72.84 -2.37 29.64
N GLN A 228 71.59 -2.76 29.93
CA GLN A 228 71.05 -2.86 31.29
C GLN A 228 71.41 -4.17 32.01
N MET A 229 71.58 -5.28 31.29
CA MET A 229 71.93 -6.60 31.85
C MET A 229 73.45 -6.83 31.95
N GLY A 230 74.26 -5.87 31.47
CA GLY A 230 75.73 -5.90 31.51
C GLY A 230 76.36 -5.16 32.70
N GLN A 231 75.60 -4.87 33.76
CA GLN A 231 76.10 -4.42 35.07
C GLN A 231 75.76 -5.44 36.16
#